data_AF-A0A3B0UQU0-F1
#
_entry.id   AF-A0A3B0UQU0-F1
#
_cell.length_a   1.000
_cell.length_b   1.000
_cell.length_c   1.000
_cell.angle_alpha   90.00
_cell.angle_beta   90.00
_cell.angle_gamma   90.00
#
_symmetry.space_group_name_H-M   'P 1'
#
loop_
_entity.id
_entity.type
_entity.pdbx_description
1 polymer ?
#
loop_
_entity_poly.entity_id
_entity_poly.type
_entity_poly.pdbx_seq_one_letter_code
_entity_poly.pdbx_strand_id
1 'polypeptide(L)'
;MDKQTMKYPAFFDAIEPIVLQDKLTEFLGSAEKGIIEISYLDVVKMAGHSCGVVAGAYLMAQKALPALFGTEPPQRGNIKVELRREPDTDNAGVTGSVLANITGAAYQQLGFSGIQQGRFARRNLLLFGVDMDADVRFTRLDTGKSVEVNYRPAKVVM
;
A
#
# COMPACT_ATOMS: atom_id res chain seq x y z
N MET A 1 -13.90 -4.56 -27.82
CA MET A 1 -14.37 -5.78 -27.14
C MET A 1 -14.71 -5.38 -25.71
N ASP A 2 -15.99 -5.19 -25.42
CA ASP A 2 -16.44 -4.86 -24.06
C ASP A 2 -16.22 -6.05 -23.14
N LYS A 3 -15.14 -6.00 -22.36
CA LYS A 3 -14.96 -6.86 -21.19
C LYS A 3 -15.01 -5.98 -19.96
N GLN A 4 -16.22 -5.68 -19.50
CA GLN A 4 -16.44 -5.40 -18.09
C GLN A 4 -17.48 -6.39 -17.57
N THR A 5 -16.97 -7.55 -17.11
CA THR A 5 -17.77 -8.68 -16.63
C THR A 5 -18.22 -8.54 -15.17
N MET A 6 -17.67 -7.57 -14.43
CA MET A 6 -18.00 -7.35 -13.02
C MET A 6 -18.80 -6.06 -12.87
N LYS A 7 -20.02 -6.17 -12.32
CA LYS A 7 -20.76 -5.03 -11.78
C LYS A 7 -20.30 -4.79 -10.34
N TYR A 8 -19.96 -3.56 -9.98
CA TYR A 8 -19.54 -3.16 -8.64
C TYR A 8 -20.15 -1.80 -8.28
N PRO A 9 -20.14 -1.40 -6.99
CA PRO A 9 -20.72 -0.12 -6.58
C PRO A 9 -20.05 1.06 -7.29
N ALA A 10 -20.85 1.95 -7.88
CA ALA A 10 -20.36 3.10 -8.67
C ALA A 10 -19.45 4.05 -7.88
N PHE A 11 -19.57 4.07 -6.54
CA PHE A 11 -18.71 4.91 -5.71
C PHE A 11 -17.23 4.47 -5.73
N PHE A 12 -16.93 3.22 -6.12
CA PHE A 12 -15.53 2.78 -6.24
C PHE A 12 -14.75 3.64 -7.23
N ASP A 13 -15.40 4.07 -8.32
CA ASP A 13 -14.81 4.93 -9.35
C ASP A 13 -14.72 6.41 -8.91
N ALA A 14 -15.47 6.79 -7.86
CA ALA A 14 -15.44 8.13 -7.28
C ALA A 14 -14.30 8.31 -6.27
N ILE A 15 -13.58 7.23 -5.90
CA ILE A 15 -12.44 7.30 -5.00
C ILE A 15 -11.18 7.58 -5.81
N GLU A 16 -10.52 8.70 -5.48
CA GLU A 16 -9.29 9.13 -6.15
C GLU A 16 -8.21 8.03 -6.11
N PRO A 17 -7.66 7.62 -7.27
CA PRO A 17 -6.64 6.60 -7.33
C PRO A 17 -5.32 7.04 -6.67
N ILE A 18 -4.50 6.07 -6.26
CA ILE A 18 -3.14 6.33 -5.77
C ILE A 18 -2.18 6.20 -6.96
N VAL A 19 -1.52 7.31 -7.31
CA VAL A 19 -0.50 7.36 -8.37
C VAL A 19 0.89 7.26 -7.75
N LEU A 20 1.70 6.34 -8.27
CA LEU A 20 3.06 6.02 -7.81
C LEU A 20 4.02 5.95 -8.99
N GLN A 21 5.32 6.11 -8.70
CA GLN A 21 6.38 5.75 -9.64
C GLN A 21 7.11 4.49 -9.15
N ASP A 22 7.25 3.49 -10.01
CA ASP A 22 7.93 2.22 -9.73
C ASP A 22 9.04 1.96 -10.76
N LYS A 23 10.29 2.09 -10.29
CA LYS A 23 11.48 1.87 -11.13
C LYS A 23 11.64 0.41 -11.56
N LEU A 24 11.04 -0.55 -10.84
CA LEU A 24 11.08 -1.96 -11.23
C LEU A 24 10.18 -2.21 -12.44
N THR A 25 8.97 -1.68 -12.45
CA THR A 25 8.05 -1.88 -13.58
C THR A 25 8.53 -1.14 -14.82
N GLU A 26 9.14 0.04 -14.65
CA GLU A 26 9.85 0.73 -15.74
C GLU A 26 10.97 -0.15 -16.30
N PHE A 27 11.83 -0.68 -15.42
CA PHE A 27 12.95 -1.52 -15.82
C PHE A 27 12.52 -2.81 -16.54
N LEU A 28 11.42 -3.41 -16.11
CA LEU A 28 10.85 -4.62 -16.73
C LEU A 28 9.99 -4.32 -17.97
N GLY A 29 9.77 -3.05 -18.30
CA GLY A 29 8.92 -2.64 -19.42
C GLY A 29 7.41 -2.91 -19.21
N SER A 30 6.97 -3.08 -17.95
CA SER A 30 5.56 -3.33 -17.63
C SER A 30 4.76 -2.06 -17.34
N ALA A 31 5.42 -0.91 -17.15
CA ALA A 31 4.77 0.39 -17.04
C ALA A 31 5.62 1.48 -17.71
N GLU A 32 5.00 2.31 -18.55
CA GLU A 32 5.68 3.43 -19.19
C GLU A 32 6.11 4.46 -18.12
N LYS A 33 7.39 4.87 -18.14
CA LYS A 33 8.01 5.78 -17.13
C LYS A 33 7.87 5.30 -15.68
N GLY A 34 7.50 4.03 -15.48
CA GLY A 34 7.21 3.46 -14.17
C GLY A 34 5.95 4.03 -13.50
N ILE A 35 5.10 4.77 -14.21
CA ILE A 35 3.91 5.37 -13.60
C ILE A 35 2.85 4.28 -13.43
N ILE A 36 2.37 4.11 -12.21
CA ILE A 36 1.33 3.13 -11.85
C ILE A 36 0.20 3.87 -11.16
N GLU A 37 -1.02 3.56 -11.59
CA GLU A 37 -2.25 3.96 -10.92
C GLU A 37 -2.85 2.76 -10.20
N ILE A 38 -3.26 2.94 -8.94
CA ILE A 38 -3.92 1.91 -8.14
C ILE A 38 -5.28 2.44 -7.71
N SER A 39 -6.32 1.95 -8.39
CA SER A 39 -7.70 2.29 -8.05
C SER A 39 -8.16 1.57 -6.78
N TYR A 40 -9.23 2.06 -6.16
CA TYR A 40 -9.86 1.33 -5.06
C TYR A 40 -10.36 -0.05 -5.51
N LEU A 41 -10.87 -0.17 -6.75
CA LEU A 41 -11.33 -1.44 -7.31
C LEU A 41 -10.20 -2.46 -7.42
N ASP A 42 -8.98 -2.06 -7.77
CA ASP A 42 -7.83 -2.97 -7.85
C ASP A 42 -7.50 -3.55 -6.47
N VAL A 43 -7.58 -2.72 -5.44
CA VAL A 43 -7.38 -3.15 -4.05
C VAL A 43 -8.51 -4.07 -3.58
N VAL A 44 -9.77 -3.78 -3.95
CA VAL A 44 -10.91 -4.67 -3.67
C VAL A 44 -10.74 -6.02 -4.35
N LYS A 45 -10.29 -6.05 -5.62
CA LYS A 45 -10.00 -7.29 -6.35
C LYS A 45 -8.86 -8.07 -5.69
N MET A 46 -7.80 -7.39 -5.25
CA MET A 46 -6.68 -8.01 -4.55
C MET A 46 -7.11 -8.60 -3.20
N ALA A 47 -7.88 -7.86 -2.41
CA ALA A 47 -8.40 -8.30 -1.11
C ALA A 47 -9.55 -9.32 -1.22
N GLY A 48 -10.14 -9.47 -2.41
CA GLY A 48 -11.30 -10.31 -2.69
C GLY A 48 -12.65 -9.73 -2.24
N HIS A 49 -12.66 -8.63 -1.49
CA HIS A 49 -13.86 -7.97 -1.01
C HIS A 49 -13.59 -6.51 -0.57
N SER A 50 -14.65 -5.73 -0.40
CA SER A 50 -14.61 -4.41 0.22
C SER A 50 -15.17 -4.49 1.64
N CYS A 51 -14.36 -4.14 2.63
CA CYS A 51 -14.79 -3.95 4.01
C CYS A 51 -14.11 -2.72 4.62
N GLY A 52 -14.51 -2.34 5.83
CA GLY A 52 -13.97 -1.15 6.52
C GLY A 52 -12.45 -1.19 6.74
N VAL A 53 -11.85 -2.38 6.87
CA VAL A 53 -10.40 -2.55 7.02
C VAL A 53 -9.67 -2.28 5.69
N VAL A 54 -10.18 -2.83 4.58
CA VAL A 54 -9.63 -2.63 3.24
C VAL A 54 -9.75 -1.15 2.83
N ALA A 55 -10.94 -0.55 3.03
CA ALA A 55 -11.15 0.87 2.81
C ALA A 55 -10.23 1.73 3.68
N GLY A 56 -10.11 1.39 4.97
CA GLY A 56 -9.22 2.08 5.90
C GLY A 56 -7.76 2.04 5.47
N ALA A 57 -7.24 0.87 5.11
CA ALA A 57 -5.87 0.72 4.64
C ALA A 57 -5.58 1.50 3.36
N TYR A 58 -6.53 1.53 2.42
CA TYR A 58 -6.43 2.37 1.22
C TYR A 58 -6.34 3.86 1.57
N LEU A 59 -7.24 4.34 2.43
CA LEU A 59 -7.25 5.73 2.88
C LEU A 59 -5.99 6.11 3.66
N MET A 60 -5.46 5.19 4.49
CA MET A 60 -4.18 5.39 5.18
C MET A 60 -3.05 5.65 4.18
N ALA A 61 -2.94 4.83 3.13
CA ALA A 61 -1.93 5.04 2.08
C ALA A 61 -2.16 6.35 1.31
N GLN A 62 -3.41 6.64 0.93
CA GLN A 62 -3.78 7.85 0.20
C GLN A 62 -3.42 9.15 0.96
N LYS A 63 -3.43 9.12 2.30
CA LYS A 63 -3.01 10.25 3.15
C LYS A 63 -1.52 10.23 3.49
N ALA A 64 -0.95 9.06 3.76
CA ALA A 64 0.45 8.92 4.16
C ALA A 64 1.41 9.27 3.03
N LEU A 65 1.14 8.83 1.80
CA LEU A 65 2.09 8.97 0.69
C LEU A 65 2.35 10.44 0.32
N PRO A 66 1.32 11.31 0.16
CA PRO A 66 1.56 12.74 -0.05
C PRO A 66 2.24 13.42 1.14
N ALA A 67 1.89 13.05 2.38
CA ALA A 67 2.54 13.60 3.57
C ALA A 67 4.03 13.21 3.64
N LEU A 68 4.37 12.01 3.16
CA LEU A 68 5.72 11.46 3.20
C LEU A 68 6.63 11.98 2.07
N PHE A 69 6.08 12.20 0.87
CA PHE A 69 6.84 12.62 -0.31
C PHE A 69 6.68 14.10 -0.66
N GLY A 70 5.71 14.81 -0.08
CA GLY A 70 5.44 16.21 -0.39
C GLY A 70 5.03 16.37 -1.86
N THR A 71 5.82 17.13 -2.61
CA THR A 71 5.60 17.37 -4.04
C THR A 71 6.24 16.30 -4.94
N GLU A 72 7.07 15.42 -4.39
CA GLU A 72 7.69 14.33 -5.15
C GLU A 72 6.70 13.18 -5.39
N PRO A 73 6.78 12.48 -6.53
CA PRO A 73 5.99 11.28 -6.75
C PRO A 73 6.41 10.16 -5.78
N PRO A 74 5.48 9.53 -5.05
CA PRO A 74 5.79 8.42 -4.16
C PRO A 74 6.44 7.25 -4.90
N GLN A 75 7.55 6.76 -4.35
CA GLN A 75 8.40 5.75 -4.99
C GLN A 75 8.05 4.34 -4.48
N ARG A 76 7.34 3.57 -5.29
CA ARG A 76 6.92 2.20 -4.96
C ARG A 76 8.15 1.29 -4.80
N GLY A 77 8.27 0.64 -3.65
CA GLY A 77 9.41 -0.19 -3.25
C GLY A 77 10.52 0.56 -2.53
N ASN A 78 10.41 1.88 -2.38
CA ASN A 78 11.33 2.69 -1.60
C ASN A 78 10.72 3.13 -0.25
N ILE A 79 9.74 2.36 0.22
CA ILE A 79 8.92 2.65 1.39
C ILE A 79 8.95 1.40 2.27
N LYS A 80 9.36 1.57 3.52
CA LYS A 80 9.14 0.61 4.59
C LYS A 80 7.78 0.92 5.24
N VAL A 81 7.00 -0.12 5.50
CA VAL A 81 5.71 -0.06 6.19
C VAL A 81 5.84 -0.90 7.45
N GLU A 82 5.55 -0.29 8.59
CA GLU A 82 5.62 -0.92 9.90
C GLU A 82 4.23 -0.87 10.52
N LEU A 83 3.72 -2.02 10.97
CA LEU A 83 2.45 -2.12 11.71
C LEU A 83 2.74 -2.48 13.15
N ARG A 84 1.97 -1.86 14.06
CA ARG A 84 2.10 -2.08 15.50
C ARG A 84 1.66 -3.47 15.93
N ARG A 85 0.64 -3.99 15.26
CA ARG A 85 0.01 -5.28 15.58
C ARG A 85 0.68 -6.41 14.82
N GLU A 86 0.59 -7.61 15.38
CA GLU A 86 0.92 -8.86 14.69
C GLU A 86 -0.11 -9.15 13.58
N PRO A 87 0.24 -9.90 12.52
CA PRO A 87 -0.63 -10.12 11.37
C PRO A 87 -2.00 -10.72 11.71
N ASP A 88 -2.06 -11.55 12.76
CA ASP A 88 -3.25 -12.26 13.21
C ASP A 88 -4.13 -11.45 14.18
N THR A 89 -3.71 -10.23 14.54
CA THR A 89 -4.37 -9.38 15.51
C THR A 89 -5.13 -8.24 14.82
N ASP A 90 -6.40 -8.01 15.19
CA ASP A 90 -7.22 -6.87 14.74
C ASP A 90 -7.27 -6.67 13.20
N ASN A 91 -7.17 -7.75 12.42
CA ASN A 91 -7.06 -7.73 10.95
C ASN A 91 -5.83 -7.00 10.40
N ALA A 92 -4.77 -6.82 11.19
CA ALA A 92 -3.57 -6.12 10.76
C ALA A 92 -2.91 -6.78 9.53
N GLY A 93 -2.99 -8.11 9.40
CA GLY A 93 -2.54 -8.82 8.20
C GLY A 93 -3.27 -8.40 6.92
N VAL A 94 -4.57 -8.07 7.01
CA VAL A 94 -5.34 -7.51 5.88
C VAL A 94 -4.84 -6.11 5.55
N THR A 95 -4.67 -5.25 6.56
CA THR A 95 -4.11 -3.91 6.39
C THR A 95 -2.73 -3.96 5.75
N GLY A 96 -1.83 -4.79 6.28
CA GLY A 96 -0.48 -4.98 5.75
C GLY A 96 -0.49 -5.52 4.32
N SER A 97 -1.42 -6.41 3.96
CA SER A 97 -1.53 -6.92 2.58
C SER A 97 -1.95 -5.83 1.58
N VAL A 98 -2.91 -4.98 1.97
CA VAL A 98 -3.33 -3.83 1.15
C VAL A 98 -2.18 -2.83 1.00
N LEU A 99 -1.52 -2.48 2.11
CA LEU A 99 -0.39 -1.54 2.09
C LEU A 99 0.80 -2.10 1.30
N ALA A 100 1.07 -3.41 1.38
CA ALA A 100 2.06 -4.09 0.55
C ALA A 100 1.71 -4.02 -0.93
N ASN A 101 0.44 -4.26 -1.28
CA ASN A 101 -0.02 -4.18 -2.65
C ASN A 101 0.16 -2.76 -3.22
N ILE A 102 -0.06 -1.71 -2.43
CA ILE A 102 0.08 -0.31 -2.86
C ILE A 102 1.55 0.11 -2.92
N THR A 103 2.29 -0.06 -1.83
CA THR A 103 3.65 0.48 -1.67
C THR A 103 4.74 -0.41 -2.24
N GLY A 104 4.43 -1.68 -2.51
CA GLY A 104 5.41 -2.71 -2.83
C GLY A 104 6.25 -3.16 -1.63
N ALA A 105 5.93 -2.71 -0.40
CA ALA A 105 6.61 -3.16 0.81
C ALA A 105 6.13 -4.57 1.18
N ALA A 106 6.98 -5.58 1.06
CA ALA A 106 6.56 -6.96 1.25
C ALA A 106 7.13 -7.59 2.53
N TYR A 107 6.35 -8.49 3.12
CA TYR A 107 6.76 -9.28 4.27
C TYR A 107 7.90 -10.23 3.87
N GLN A 108 8.74 -10.60 4.84
CA GLN A 108 9.98 -11.36 4.60
C GLN A 108 9.79 -12.61 3.73
N GLN A 109 8.71 -13.36 3.96
CA GLN A 109 8.45 -14.63 3.26
C GLN A 109 7.82 -14.44 1.88
N LEU A 110 7.27 -13.26 1.58
CA LEU A 110 6.47 -13.01 0.38
C LEU A 110 7.16 -12.05 -0.61
N GLY A 111 8.20 -11.35 -0.17
CA GLY A 111 8.84 -10.30 -0.95
C GLY A 111 9.77 -10.78 -2.05
N PHE A 112 9.74 -10.06 -3.17
CA PHE A 112 10.72 -10.15 -4.24
C PHE A 112 12.13 -9.82 -3.69
N SER A 113 13.10 -10.69 -3.92
CA SER A 113 14.49 -10.52 -3.45
C SER A 113 15.26 -9.44 -4.19
N GLY A 114 14.73 -8.94 -5.31
CA GLY A 114 15.45 -8.05 -6.21
C GLY A 114 16.17 -8.80 -7.33
N ILE A 115 16.61 -8.02 -8.31
CA ILE A 115 17.43 -8.43 -9.45
C ILE A 115 18.86 -8.03 -9.12
N GLN A 116 19.87 -8.88 -9.41
CA GLN A 116 21.31 -8.56 -9.31
C GLN A 116 21.72 -7.73 -8.07
N GLN A 117 22.29 -8.38 -7.05
CA GLN A 117 22.70 -7.70 -5.81
C GLN A 117 21.54 -6.98 -5.08
N GLY A 118 20.30 -7.48 -5.24
CA GLY A 118 19.14 -6.96 -4.49
C GLY A 118 18.54 -5.66 -5.03
N ARG A 119 18.91 -5.22 -6.23
CA ARG A 119 18.27 -4.06 -6.86
C ARG A 119 16.76 -4.30 -6.98
N PHE A 120 15.96 -3.31 -6.58
CA PHE A 120 14.50 -3.40 -6.52
C PHE A 120 13.92 -4.40 -5.52
N ALA A 121 14.69 -4.84 -4.53
CA ALA A 121 14.19 -5.72 -3.47
C ALA A 121 12.95 -5.12 -2.78
N ARG A 122 11.96 -5.98 -2.52
CA ARG A 122 10.71 -5.65 -1.85
C ARG A 122 10.58 -6.34 -0.49
N ARG A 123 11.38 -7.39 -0.29
CA ARG A 123 11.43 -8.18 0.94
C ARG A 123 11.92 -7.35 2.13
N ASN A 124 11.40 -7.67 3.31
CA ASN A 124 11.75 -7.02 4.59
C ASN A 124 11.37 -5.54 4.66
N LEU A 125 10.41 -5.11 3.84
CA LEU A 125 9.90 -3.75 3.85
C LEU A 125 8.55 -3.64 4.56
N LEU A 126 7.82 -4.75 4.73
CA LEU A 126 6.64 -4.80 5.59
C LEU A 126 7.02 -5.51 6.90
N LEU A 127 6.82 -4.83 8.02
CA LEU A 127 7.06 -5.37 9.36
C LEU A 127 5.78 -5.29 10.19
N PHE A 128 5.60 -6.25 11.08
CA PHE A 128 4.49 -6.34 12.03
C PHE A 128 5.05 -6.41 13.45
N GLY A 129 4.18 -6.23 14.45
CA GLY A 129 4.58 -6.33 15.85
C GLY A 129 5.58 -5.26 16.30
N VAL A 130 5.65 -4.13 15.59
CA VAL A 130 6.61 -3.07 15.89
C VAL A 130 6.14 -2.28 17.11
N ASP A 131 7.02 -2.13 18.10
CA ASP A 131 6.74 -1.32 19.29
C ASP A 131 6.69 0.17 18.92
N MET A 132 5.48 0.72 18.85
CA MET A 132 5.19 2.12 18.54
C MET A 132 3.78 2.52 18.99
N ASP A 133 3.51 3.82 19.13
CA ASP A 133 2.19 4.34 19.53
C ASP A 133 1.19 4.40 18.37
N ALA A 134 1.68 4.66 17.15
CA ALA A 134 0.85 4.74 15.95
C ALA A 134 0.39 3.35 15.47
N ASP A 135 -0.68 3.28 14.68
CA ASP A 135 -1.11 2.00 14.10
C ASP A 135 -0.20 1.55 12.96
N VAL A 136 0.21 2.49 12.10
CA VAL A 136 1.07 2.26 10.95
C VAL A 136 2.10 3.39 10.81
N ARG A 137 3.35 3.04 10.50
CA ARG A 137 4.41 3.99 10.11
C ARG A 137 4.86 3.69 8.68
N PHE A 138 5.01 4.75 7.89
CA PHE A 138 5.61 4.69 6.56
C PHE A 138 6.94 5.43 6.60
N THR A 139 8.02 4.78 6.16
CA THR A 139 9.37 5.36 6.18
C THR A 139 9.97 5.30 4.78
N ARG A 140 10.44 6.45 4.27
CA ARG A 140 11.23 6.51 3.03
C ARG A 140 12.62 5.94 3.27
N LEU A 141 13.05 4.99 2.43
CA LEU A 141 14.36 4.35 2.60
C LEU A 141 15.53 5.26 2.20
N ASP A 142 15.31 6.18 1.26
CA ASP A 142 16.34 7.08 0.74
C ASP A 142 16.74 8.19 1.71
N THR A 143 15.79 8.65 2.52
CA THR A 143 15.93 9.84 3.37
C THR A 143 15.72 9.54 4.85
N GLY A 144 15.14 8.38 5.19
CA GLY A 144 14.76 8.03 6.56
C GLY A 144 13.57 8.82 7.10
N LYS A 145 12.98 9.75 6.32
CA LYS A 145 11.77 10.47 6.72
C LYS A 145 10.63 9.49 6.94
N SER A 146 9.83 9.72 7.96
CA SER A 146 8.67 8.90 8.28
C SER A 146 7.42 9.72 8.53
N VAL A 147 6.27 9.08 8.31
CA VAL A 147 4.96 9.55 8.72
C VAL A 147 4.25 8.44 9.46
N GLU A 148 3.49 8.81 10.49
CA GLU A 148 2.71 7.90 11.31
C GLU A 148 1.23 8.14 11.10
N VAL A 149 0.46 7.07 11.05
CA VAL A 149 -0.97 7.10 10.80
C VAL A 149 -1.69 6.35 11.91
N ASN A 150 -2.66 7.03 12.51
CA ASN A 150 -3.64 6.44 13.40
C ASN A 150 -4.97 6.39 12.66
N TYR A 151 -5.52 5.18 12.50
CA TYR A 151 -6.81 5.02 11.84
C TYR A 151 -7.91 4.90 12.88
N ARG A 152 -8.90 5.80 12.79
CA ARG A 152 -10.05 5.83 13.70
C ARG A 152 -11.31 5.84 12.85
N PRO A 153 -11.83 4.67 12.44
CA PRO A 153 -13.09 4.62 11.73
C PRO A 153 -14.20 5.13 12.64
N ALA A 154 -15.11 5.93 12.11
CA ALA A 154 -16.29 6.35 12.86
C ALA A 154 -17.08 5.09 13.27
N LYS A 155 -17.49 5.04 14.55
CA LYS A 155 -18.34 3.95 15.04
C LYS A 155 -19.74 4.17 14.48
N VAL A 156 -20.15 3.38 13.50
CA VAL A 156 -21.55 3.34 13.07
C VAL A 156 -22.28 2.46 14.08
N VAL A 157 -22.92 3.10 15.07
CA VAL A 157 -23.86 2.43 15.96
C VAL A 157 -25.18 2.35 15.20
N MET A 158 -25.65 1.13 14.95
CA MET A 158 -27.03 0.88 14.49
C MET A 158 -27.95 0.76 15.69
#